data_AF-A0A968MID7-F1
#
_entry.id   AF-A0A968MID7-F1
#
_cell.length_a   1.000
_cell.length_b   1.000
_cell.length_c   1.000
_cell.angle_alpha   90.00
_cell.angle_beta   90.00
_cell.angle_gamma   90.00
#
_symmetry.space_group_name_H-M   'P 1'
#
loop_
_entity.id
_entity.type
_entity.pdbx_description
1 polymer ?
#
loop_
_entity_poly.entity_id
_entity_poly.type
_entity_poly.pdbx_seq_one_letter_code
_entity_poly.pdbx_strand_id
1 'polypeptide(L)'
;MYQKVWSDPNVLETLKNEFIILALYTDDKTKLPETEWYTSELDGKEKNTIGKKNVDFQIKKFNSNALPLYAIVNADGEILTTKPYYVYDPNPDKFLEFLRDGLN
;
A
#
# COMPACT_ATOMS: atom_id res chain seq x y z
N MET A 1 -12.58 6.54 -6.22
CA MET A 1 -11.66 5.93 -7.21
C MET A 1 -11.33 4.48 -6.86
N TYR A 2 -10.90 4.16 -5.64
CA TYR A 2 -10.66 2.77 -5.16
C TYR A 2 -11.90 1.86 -5.16
N GLN A 3 -13.09 2.44 -4.96
CA GLN A 3 -14.36 1.71 -4.83
C GLN A 3 -14.74 0.87 -6.05
N LYS A 4 -14.12 1.06 -7.22
CA LYS A 4 -14.54 0.36 -8.45
C LYS A 4 -14.25 -1.13 -8.43
N VAL A 5 -13.08 -1.55 -7.92
CA VAL A 5 -12.73 -2.99 -7.88
C VAL A 5 -13.10 -3.63 -6.55
N TRP A 6 -13.07 -2.89 -5.43
CA TRP A 6 -13.45 -3.42 -4.11
C TRP A 6 -14.94 -3.70 -3.95
N SER A 7 -15.80 -3.11 -4.80
CA SER A 7 -17.24 -3.37 -4.78
C SER A 7 -17.62 -4.65 -5.54
N ASP A 8 -16.69 -5.23 -6.31
CA ASP A 8 -16.91 -6.54 -6.92
C ASP A 8 -17.04 -7.60 -5.81
N PRO A 9 -18.11 -8.42 -5.81
CA PRO A 9 -18.35 -9.39 -4.74
C PRO A 9 -17.21 -10.38 -4.54
N ASN A 10 -16.56 -10.85 -5.62
CA ASN A 10 -15.49 -11.82 -5.52
C ASN A 10 -14.22 -11.18 -4.94
N VAL A 11 -13.92 -9.94 -5.35
CA VAL A 11 -12.81 -9.17 -4.77
C VAL A 11 -13.05 -8.97 -3.28
N LEU A 12 -14.25 -8.53 -2.90
CA LEU A 12 -14.59 -8.25 -1.50
C LEU A 12 -14.50 -9.51 -0.64
N GLU A 13 -15.01 -10.65 -1.12
CA GLU A 13 -14.94 -11.93 -0.43
C GLU A 13 -13.48 -12.37 -0.23
N THR A 14 -12.67 -12.32 -1.30
CA THR A 14 -11.25 -12.67 -1.25
C THR A 14 -10.49 -11.81 -0.25
N LEU A 15 -10.65 -10.48 -0.34
CA LEU A 15 -10.01 -9.53 0.59
C LEU A 15 -10.41 -9.78 2.05
N LYS A 16 -11.65 -10.18 2.30
CA LYS A 16 -12.17 -10.40 3.66
C LYS A 16 -11.67 -11.72 4.27
N ASN A 17 -11.55 -12.77 3.45
CA ASN A 17 -11.28 -14.12 3.93
C ASN A 17 -9.79 -14.47 3.89
N GLU A 18 -9.05 -13.95 2.92
CA GLU A 18 -7.66 -14.38 2.63
C GLU A 18 -6.60 -13.35 3.05
N PHE A 19 -7.01 -12.11 3.35
CA PHE A 19 -6.06 -11.01 3.59
C PHE A 19 -6.32 -10.24 4.89
N ILE A 20 -5.24 -9.73 5.48
CA ILE A 20 -5.29 -8.66 6.47
C ILE A 20 -5.01 -7.34 5.74
N ILE A 21 -5.95 -6.40 5.80
CA ILE A 21 -5.82 -5.11 5.11
C ILE A 21 -5.12 -4.10 6.02
N LEU A 22 -4.05 -3.51 5.52
CA LEU A 22 -3.38 -2.35 6.12
C LEU A 22 -3.52 -1.14 5.20
N ALA A 23 -4.10 -0.05 5.72
CA ALA A 23 -4.27 1.19 4.98
C ALA A 23 -3.22 2.22 5.42
N LEU A 24 -2.26 2.52 4.53
CA LEU A 24 -1.26 3.56 4.73
C LEU A 24 -1.73 4.87 4.11
N TYR A 25 -2.35 5.73 4.91
CA TYR A 25 -2.76 7.07 4.47
C TYR A 25 -1.55 7.98 4.35
N THR A 26 -1.30 8.49 3.14
CA THR A 26 -0.16 9.37 2.82
C THR A 26 -0.41 10.84 3.18
N ASP A 27 -1.66 11.21 3.40
CA ASP A 27 -2.11 12.55 3.75
C ASP A 27 -2.49 12.70 5.24
N ASP A 28 -2.25 11.67 6.05
CA ASP A 28 -2.50 11.69 7.49
C ASP A 28 -1.65 12.76 8.18
N LYS A 29 -2.33 13.69 8.86
CA LYS A 29 -1.76 14.86 9.54
C LYS A 29 -1.43 14.60 11.00
N THR A 30 -1.67 13.40 11.51
CA THR A 30 -1.34 13.01 12.88
C THR A 30 0.16 13.20 13.11
N LYS A 31 0.51 14.07 14.05
CA LYS A 31 1.90 14.30 14.44
C LYS A 31 2.45 13.08 15.17
N LEU A 32 3.68 12.73 14.84
CA LEU A 32 4.43 11.69 15.53
C LEU A 32 5.10 12.27 16.78
N PRO A 33 5.45 11.45 17.78
CA PRO A 33 6.39 11.84 18.83
C PRO A 33 7.69 12.39 18.23
N GLU A 34 8.28 13.42 18.84
CA GLU A 34 9.51 14.05 18.32
C GLU A 34 10.68 13.06 18.21
N THR A 35 10.73 12.04 19.09
CA THR A 35 11.72 10.95 19.04
C THR A 35 11.65 10.10 17.78
N GLU A 36 10.56 10.21 17.02
CA GLU A 36 10.32 9.47 15.79
C GLU A 36 10.54 10.29 14.53
N TRP A 37 10.83 11.59 14.66
CA TRP A 37 11.07 12.47 13.52
C TRP A 37 12.43 12.19 12.91
N TYR A 38 12.50 12.27 11.59
CA TYR A 38 13.76 12.14 10.87
C TYR A 38 13.72 12.95 9.58
N THR A 39 14.89 13.31 9.07
CA THR A 39 15.04 13.89 7.73
C THR A 39 15.21 12.78 6.72
N SER A 40 14.37 12.73 5.70
CA SER A 40 14.49 11.69 4.67
C SER A 40 15.68 11.90 3.77
N GLU A 41 16.39 10.81 3.50
CA GLU A 41 17.45 10.74 2.49
C GLU A 41 16.93 10.90 1.05
N LEU A 42 15.62 10.67 0.81
CA LEU A 42 15.02 10.77 -0.52
C LEU A 42 14.81 12.22 -0.97
N ASP A 43 14.35 13.08 -0.06
CA ASP A 43 13.93 14.44 -0.41
C ASP A 43 14.47 15.54 0.53
N GLY A 44 15.27 15.18 1.54
CA GLY A 44 15.84 16.12 2.51
C GLY A 44 14.80 16.76 3.43
N LYS A 45 13.55 16.27 3.46
CA LYS A 45 12.47 16.86 4.26
C LYS A 45 12.25 16.07 5.55
N GLU A 46 11.89 16.80 6.60
CA GLU A 46 11.49 16.21 7.88
C GLU A 46 10.15 15.46 7.77
N LYS A 47 10.13 14.23 8.29
CA LYS A 47 8.96 13.36 8.40
C LYS A 47 8.45 13.38 9.83
N ASN A 48 7.53 14.30 10.10
CA ASN A 48 6.97 14.57 11.43
C ASN A 48 5.48 14.21 11.58
N THR A 49 4.87 13.65 10.55
CA THR A 49 3.50 13.11 10.58
C THR A 49 3.46 11.68 10.03
N ILE A 50 2.42 10.92 10.40
CA ILE A 50 2.16 9.57 9.89
C ILE A 50 2.16 9.57 8.36
N GLY A 51 1.43 10.48 7.71
CA GLY A 51 1.35 10.54 6.26
C GLY A 51 2.68 10.80 5.57
N LYS A 52 3.51 11.69 6.12
CA LYS A 52 4.85 11.95 5.61
C LYS A 52 5.74 10.71 5.71
N LYS A 53 5.70 9.98 6.84
CA LYS A 53 6.42 8.70 6.99
C LYS A 53 5.92 7.66 5.99
N ASN A 54 4.62 7.57 5.77
CA ASN A 54 4.03 6.61 4.82
C ASN A 54 4.45 6.88 3.37
N VAL A 55 4.44 8.15 2.93
CA VAL A 55 4.95 8.53 1.59
C VAL A 55 6.41 8.14 1.44
N ASP A 56 7.22 8.43 2.47
CA ASP A 56 8.64 8.12 2.47
C ASP A 56 8.89 6.61 2.36
N PHE A 57 8.17 5.82 3.17
CA PHE A 57 8.19 4.37 3.12
C PHE A 57 7.80 3.83 1.73
N GLN A 58 6.70 4.34 1.16
CA GLN A 58 6.22 3.90 -0.14
C GLN A 58 7.27 4.12 -1.24
N ILE A 59 7.90 5.30 -1.27
CA ILE A 59 8.93 5.61 -2.27
C ILE A 59 10.18 4.75 -2.04
N LYS A 60 10.62 4.57 -0.78
CA LYS A 60 11.79 3.72 -0.47
C LYS A 60 11.57 2.27 -0.87
N LYS A 61 10.39 1.71 -0.60
CA LYS A 61 10.10 0.29 -0.83
C LYS A 61 9.72 -0.02 -2.28
N PHE A 62 8.96 0.86 -2.92
CA PHE A 62 8.33 0.58 -4.24
C PHE A 62 8.79 1.53 -5.35
N ASN A 63 9.67 2.49 -5.05
CA ASN A 63 10.14 3.50 -5.99
C ASN A 63 8.98 4.22 -6.72
N SER A 64 7.90 4.49 -5.99
CA SER A 64 6.67 5.07 -6.53
C SER A 64 5.97 5.93 -5.50
N ASN A 65 5.46 7.09 -5.92
CA ASN A 65 4.57 7.96 -5.14
C ASN A 65 3.13 7.96 -5.68
N ALA A 66 2.83 7.09 -6.66
CA ALA A 66 1.50 6.99 -7.24
C ALA A 66 0.52 6.37 -6.24
N LEU A 67 -0.74 6.80 -6.30
CA LEU A 67 -1.84 6.27 -5.50
C LEU A 67 -3.04 5.95 -6.40
N PRO A 68 -3.77 4.84 -6.19
CA PRO A 68 -3.46 3.72 -5.30
C PRO A 68 -2.15 3.01 -5.61
N LEU A 69 -1.57 2.45 -4.56
CA LEU A 69 -0.58 1.37 -4.64
C LEU A 69 -1.04 0.25 -3.70
N TYR A 70 -1.25 -0.95 -4.24
CA TYR A 70 -1.50 -2.17 -3.46
C TYR A 70 -0.29 -3.07 -3.53
N ALA A 71 0.18 -3.57 -2.40
CA ALA A 71 1.25 -4.56 -2.33
C ALA A 71 0.81 -5.69 -1.40
N ILE A 72 1.15 -6.92 -1.75
CA ILE A 72 0.90 -8.10 -0.92
C ILE A 72 2.25 -8.55 -0.37
N VAL A 73 2.34 -8.65 0.95
CA VAL A 73 3.56 -9.01 1.64
C VAL A 73 3.29 -10.06 2.71
N ASN A 74 4.31 -10.85 3.07
CA ASN A 74 4.26 -11.72 4.24
C ASN A 74 4.49 -10.91 5.54
N ALA A 75 4.50 -11.61 6.68
CA ALA A 75 4.72 -11.01 8.00
C ALA A 75 6.09 -10.32 8.15
N ASP A 76 7.08 -10.73 7.35
CA ASP A 76 8.42 -10.14 7.32
C ASP A 76 8.54 -8.95 6.34
N GLY A 77 7.46 -8.63 5.62
CA GLY A 77 7.42 -7.51 4.66
C GLY A 77 8.05 -7.85 3.29
N GLU A 78 8.24 -9.13 3.00
CA GLU A 78 8.68 -9.62 1.69
C GLU A 78 7.50 -9.69 0.73
N ILE A 79 7.71 -9.31 -0.53
CA ILE A 79 6.66 -9.27 -1.54
C ILE A 79 6.30 -10.69 -1.98
N LEU A 80 5.01 -11.00 -1.99
CA LEU A 80 4.48 -12.31 -2.36
C LEU A 80 4.02 -12.42 -3.82
N THR A 81 4.04 -11.31 -4.57
CA THR A 81 3.54 -11.24 -5.94
C THR A 81 4.68 -11.13 -6.96
N THR A 82 4.44 -11.64 -8.16
CA THR A 82 5.35 -11.55 -9.31
C THR A 82 5.66 -10.11 -9.68
N LYS A 83 4.65 -9.22 -9.61
CA LYS A 83 4.84 -7.77 -9.72
C LYS A 83 4.89 -7.16 -8.33
N PRO A 84 5.78 -6.17 -8.06
CA PRO A 84 6.00 -5.67 -6.72
C PRO A 84 4.79 -4.97 -6.10
N TYR A 85 3.89 -4.45 -6.94
CA TYR A 85 2.65 -3.80 -6.54
C TYR A 85 1.67 -3.73 -7.71
N TYR A 86 0.41 -3.47 -7.39
CA TYR A 86 -0.67 -3.16 -8.32
C TYR A 86 -1.05 -1.68 -8.19
N VAL A 87 -1.25 -1.02 -9.33
CA VAL A 87 -1.71 0.37 -9.41
C VAL A 87 -3.15 0.42 -9.91
N TYR A 88 -3.76 1.60 -10.00
CA TYR A 88 -5.14 1.71 -10.45
C TYR A 88 -5.38 1.08 -11.84
N ASP A 89 -6.24 0.05 -11.87
CA ASP A 89 -6.94 -0.46 -13.05
C ASP A 89 -8.37 -0.80 -12.59
N PRO A 90 -9.41 -0.30 -13.29
CA PRO A 90 -10.80 -0.49 -12.87
C PRO A 90 -11.37 -1.89 -13.16
N ASN A 91 -10.58 -2.80 -13.74
CA ASN A 91 -11.03 -4.17 -14.05
C ASN A 91 -10.89 -5.09 -12.80
N PRO A 92 -12.00 -5.58 -12.22
CA PRO A 92 -11.95 -6.44 -11.04
C PRO A 92 -11.27 -7.78 -11.29
N ASP A 93 -11.36 -8.35 -12.50
CA ASP A 93 -10.72 -9.64 -12.82
C ASP A 93 -9.20 -9.54 -12.75
N LYS A 94 -8.63 -8.45 -13.26
CA LYS A 94 -7.18 -8.19 -13.15
C LYS A 94 -6.74 -7.97 -11.70
N PHE A 95 -7.60 -7.39 -10.88
CA PHE A 95 -7.30 -7.22 -9.46
C PHE A 95 -7.36 -8.57 -8.73
N LEU A 96 -8.32 -9.44 -9.05
CA LEU A 96 -8.37 -10.81 -8.55
C LEU A 96 -7.15 -11.63 -8.97
N GLU A 97 -6.67 -11.49 -10.21
CA GLU A 97 -5.42 -12.13 -10.65
C GLU A 97 -4.24 -11.71 -9.77
N PHE A 98 -4.12 -10.41 -9.46
CA PHE A 98 -3.10 -9.91 -8.55
C PHE A 98 -3.26 -10.46 -7.12
N LEU A 99 -4.49 -10.54 -6.59
CA LEU A 99 -4.72 -11.14 -5.28
C LEU A 99 -4.31 -12.62 -5.26
N ARG A 100 -4.69 -13.39 -6.29
CA ARG A 100 -4.35 -14.81 -6.41
C ARG A 100 -2.85 -15.05 -6.55
N ASP A 101 -2.13 -14.20 -7.29
CA ASP A 101 -0.67 -14.25 -7.41
C ASP A 101 0.01 -14.21 -6.03
N GLY A 102 -0.53 -13.42 -5.08
CA GLY A 102 0.00 -13.30 -3.73
C GLY A 102 -0.44 -14.38 -2.73
N LEU A 103 -1.32 -15.31 -3.13
CA LEU A 103 -1.78 -16.44 -2.29
C LEU A 103 -1.12 -17.77 -2.65
N ASN A 104 -0.38 -17.83 -3.77
CA ASN A 104 0.23 -19.05 -4.29
C ASN A 104 1.58 -19.37 -3.64
#